data_AF-A0ABD5DUN0-F1
#
_entry.id   AF-A0ABD5DUN0-F1
#
_cell.length_a   1.000
_cell.length_b   1.000
_cell.length_c   1.000
_cell.angle_alpha   90.00
_cell.angle_beta   90.00
_cell.angle_gamma   90.00
#
_symmetry.space_group_name_H-M   'P 1'
#
loop_
_entity.id
_entity.type
_entity.pdbx_description
1 polymer ?
#
loop_
_entity_poly.entity_id
_entity_poly.type
_entity_poly.pdbx_seq_one_letter_code
_entity_poly.pdbx_strand_id
1 'polypeptide(L)'
;TGITPLARAKAIQQENDDLPLMVHIGNNPPNLDEIADLLSSGDIITHCYNGKPNRILNPAGELRSSITRALQRGVRLDVGHGTASFSFEVARR
;
A
#
# COMPACT_ATOMS: atom_id res chain seq x y z
N THR A 1 15.52 -4.08 4.22
CA THR A 1 14.06 -3.95 4.09
C THR A 1 13.62 -3.03 2.97
N GLY A 2 14.44 -2.12 2.40
CA GLY A 2 13.99 -1.25 1.28
C GLY A 2 13.01 -0.14 1.70
N ILE A 3 12.71 -0.03 3.01
CA ILE A 3 11.71 0.89 3.58
C ILE A 3 12.22 2.32 3.77
N THR A 4 13.55 2.51 3.77
CA THR A 4 14.20 3.81 4.07
C THR A 4 13.65 4.99 3.25
N PRO A 5 13.39 4.87 1.93
CA PRO A 5 12.80 5.97 1.16
C PRO A 5 11.42 6.37 1.67
N LEU A 6 10.57 5.42 2.07
CA LEU A 6 9.25 5.71 2.62
C LEU A 6 9.37 6.41 3.99
N ALA A 7 10.27 5.95 4.86
CA ALA A 7 10.50 6.62 6.14
C ALA A 7 10.95 8.09 5.97
N ARG A 8 11.76 8.38 4.95
CA ARG A 8 12.12 9.76 4.59
C ARG A 8 10.94 10.55 4.04
N ALA A 9 10.10 9.94 3.19
CA ALA A 9 8.88 10.57 2.71
C ALA A 9 7.91 10.92 3.85
N LYS A 10 7.80 10.07 4.87
CA LYS A 10 6.99 10.35 6.07
C LYS A 10 7.52 11.54 6.87
N ALA A 11 8.84 11.69 7.00
CA ALA A 11 9.43 12.88 7.62
C ALA A 11 9.11 14.15 6.82
N ILE A 12 9.24 14.10 5.48
CA ILE A 12 8.88 15.22 4.61
C ILE A 12 7.39 15.56 4.73
N GLN A 13 6.51 14.56 4.80
CA GLN A 13 5.07 14.77 5.00
C GLN A 13 4.78 15.53 6.30
N GLN A 14 5.43 15.15 7.41
CA GLN A 14 5.28 15.84 8.71
C GLN A 14 5.75 17.30 8.64
N GLU A 15 6.78 17.58 7.85
CA GLU A 15 7.28 18.95 7.61
C GLU A 15 6.37 19.78 6.69
N ASN A 16 5.36 19.16 6.06
CA ASN A 16 4.49 19.78 5.06
C ASN A 16 3.01 19.57 5.41
N ASP A 17 2.62 19.89 6.65
CA ASP A 17 1.23 19.89 7.12
C ASP A 17 0.46 18.58 6.84
N ASP A 18 1.17 17.44 6.96
CA ASP A 18 0.64 16.10 6.75
C ASP A 18 -0.03 15.89 5.36
N LEU A 19 0.51 16.52 4.30
CA LEU A 19 0.05 16.29 2.93
C LEU A 19 -0.01 14.79 2.59
N PRO A 20 -1.11 14.28 2.01
CA PRO A 20 -1.27 12.85 1.73
C PRO A 20 -0.14 12.26 0.88
N LEU A 21 0.43 11.13 1.30
CA LEU A 21 1.37 10.36 0.47
C LEU A 21 0.65 9.26 -0.29
N MET A 22 0.89 9.20 -1.59
CA MET A 22 0.52 8.04 -2.41
C MET A 22 1.73 7.12 -2.61
N VAL A 23 1.58 5.85 -2.25
CA VAL A 23 2.62 4.82 -2.37
C VAL A 23 2.22 3.80 -3.42
N HIS A 24 3.03 3.70 -4.48
CA HIS A 24 2.98 2.64 -5.47
C HIS A 24 3.48 1.33 -4.85
N ILE A 25 2.65 0.29 -4.85
CA ILE A 25 3.06 -1.06 -4.44
C ILE A 25 3.31 -1.94 -5.67
N GLY A 26 4.41 -2.71 -5.62
CA GLY A 26 4.91 -3.48 -6.76
C GLY A 26 5.59 -4.77 -6.33
N ASN A 27 6.88 -4.92 -6.65
CA ASN A 27 7.68 -6.07 -6.18
C ASN A 27 8.38 -5.72 -4.87
N ASN A 28 8.73 -6.76 -4.10
CA ASN A 28 9.64 -6.61 -2.96
C ASN A 28 11.07 -6.29 -3.44
N PRO A 29 11.89 -5.64 -2.58
CA PRO A 29 11.54 -4.95 -1.33
C PRO A 29 11.03 -3.50 -1.55
N PRO A 30 10.32 -2.87 -0.59
CA PRO A 30 9.91 -3.36 0.74
C PRO A 30 8.66 -4.25 0.76
N ASN A 31 8.49 -5.02 1.83
CA ASN A 31 7.28 -5.80 2.10
C ASN A 31 6.08 -4.87 2.32
N LEU A 32 4.95 -5.19 1.69
CA LEU A 32 3.71 -4.46 1.84
C LEU A 32 3.26 -4.31 3.31
N ASP A 33 3.53 -5.30 4.17
CA ASP A 33 3.16 -5.22 5.58
C ASP A 33 3.93 -4.07 6.27
N GLU A 34 5.22 -3.91 5.97
CA GLU A 34 6.05 -2.81 6.49
C GLU A 34 5.59 -1.45 5.92
N ILE A 35 5.22 -1.41 4.64
CA ILE A 35 4.65 -0.20 4.01
C ILE A 35 3.37 0.19 4.74
N ALA A 36 2.42 -0.73 4.83
CA ALA A 36 1.08 -0.48 5.36
C ALA A 36 1.13 -0.03 6.82
N ASP A 37 1.97 -0.65 7.65
CA ASP A 37 2.11 -0.28 9.07
C ASP A 37 2.72 1.12 9.27
N LEU A 38 3.45 1.65 8.29
CA LEU A 38 4.02 3.00 8.35
C LEU A 38 3.07 4.10 7.85
N LEU A 39 2.02 3.74 7.10
CA LEU A 39 1.05 4.70 6.56
C LEU A 39 0.04 5.14 7.63
N SER A 40 -0.36 6.41 7.55
CA SER A 40 -1.30 7.08 8.44
C SER A 40 -2.56 7.54 7.70
N SER A 41 -3.55 8.05 8.44
CA SER A 41 -4.79 8.58 7.87
C SER A 41 -4.52 9.53 6.71
N GLY A 42 -5.27 9.38 5.61
CA GLY A 42 -5.13 10.21 4.42
C GLY A 42 -4.16 9.66 3.37
N ASP A 43 -3.16 8.86 3.76
CA ASP A 43 -2.25 8.19 2.82
C ASP A 43 -2.98 7.22 1.90
N ILE A 44 -2.39 6.94 0.73
CA ILE A 44 -3.00 6.15 -0.34
C ILE A 44 -2.05 5.03 -0.76
N ILE A 45 -2.56 3.80 -0.83
CA ILE A 45 -1.88 2.68 -1.51
C ILE A 45 -2.46 2.56 -2.91
N THR A 46 -1.66 2.83 -3.96
CA THR A 46 -2.11 2.66 -5.35
C THR A 46 -1.68 1.31 -5.92
N HIS A 47 -2.37 0.85 -6.97
CA HIS A 47 -2.25 -0.51 -7.54
C HIS A 47 -2.67 -1.59 -6.55
N CYS A 48 -3.70 -1.33 -5.75
CA CYS A 48 -4.17 -2.24 -4.71
C CYS A 48 -4.56 -3.63 -5.27
N TYR A 49 -5.02 -3.69 -6.53
CA TYR A 49 -5.40 -4.94 -7.20
C TYR A 49 -4.31 -5.53 -8.11
N ASN A 50 -3.04 -5.19 -7.90
CA ASN A 50 -1.96 -5.82 -8.66
C ASN A 50 -1.87 -7.35 -8.40
N GLY A 51 -1.44 -8.11 -9.41
CA GLY A 51 -1.33 -9.58 -9.33
C GLY A 51 -0.01 -10.11 -8.75
N LYS A 52 0.91 -9.24 -8.32
CA LYS A 52 2.27 -9.64 -7.89
C LYS A 52 2.22 -10.34 -6.52
N PRO A 53 3.32 -10.97 -6.06
CA PRO A 53 3.37 -11.57 -4.72
C PRO A 53 3.18 -10.55 -3.58
N ASN A 54 3.64 -9.31 -3.77
CA ASN A 54 3.55 -8.22 -2.78
C ASN A 54 2.25 -7.42 -2.97
N ARG A 55 1.11 -8.11 -2.78
CA ARG A 55 -0.25 -7.60 -2.98
C ARG A 55 -1.06 -7.60 -1.68
N ILE A 56 -2.21 -6.93 -1.69
CA ILE A 56 -3.08 -6.74 -0.51
C ILE A 56 -3.65 -8.04 0.07
N LEU A 57 -3.75 -9.10 -0.74
CA LEU A 57 -4.22 -10.41 -0.31
C LEU A 57 -3.07 -11.29 0.19
N ASN A 58 -3.32 -12.05 1.24
CA ASN A 58 -2.45 -13.12 1.72
C ASN A 58 -2.51 -14.35 0.78
N PRO A 59 -1.68 -15.39 0.99
CA PRO A 59 -1.73 -16.61 0.18
C PRO A 59 -3.06 -17.37 0.23
N ALA A 60 -3.84 -17.21 1.31
CA ALA A 60 -5.19 -17.79 1.45
C ALA A 60 -6.25 -17.00 0.67
N GLY A 61 -5.91 -15.83 0.12
CA GLY A 61 -6.84 -14.98 -0.63
C GLY A 61 -7.61 -13.98 0.21
N GLU A 62 -7.25 -13.81 1.48
CA GLU A 62 -7.89 -12.89 2.41
C GLU A 62 -7.09 -11.60 2.49
N LEU A 63 -7.73 -10.50 2.88
CA LEU A 63 -7.04 -9.24 3.10
C LEU A 63 -5.99 -9.38 4.21
N ARG A 64 -4.76 -8.92 3.94
CA ARG A 64 -3.71 -8.91 4.95
C ARG A 64 -4.13 -8.08 6.16
N SER A 65 -3.83 -8.56 7.37
CA SER A 65 -4.15 -7.86 8.61
C SER A 65 -3.53 -6.46 8.68
N SER A 66 -2.33 -6.27 8.10
CA SER A 66 -1.66 -4.97 7.96
C SER A 66 -2.49 -3.97 7.15
N ILE A 67 -3.09 -4.43 6.05
CA ILE A 67 -3.97 -3.64 5.19
C ILE A 67 -5.28 -3.35 5.91
N THR A 68 -5.88 -4.34 6.59
CA THR A 68 -7.08 -4.12 7.42
C THR A 68 -6.84 -3.04 8.48
N ARG A 69 -5.71 -3.09 9.20
CA ARG A 69 -5.34 -2.06 10.17
C ARG A 69 -5.10 -0.71 9.52
N ALA A 70 -4.46 -0.65 8.36
CA ALA A 70 -4.22 0.57 7.61
C ALA A 70 -5.54 1.25 7.19
N LEU A 71 -6.48 0.47 6.65
CA LEU A 71 -7.82 0.96 6.31
C LEU A 71 -8.55 1.52 7.54
N GLN A 72 -8.49 0.82 8.68
CA GLN A 72 -9.08 1.29 9.95
C GLN A 72 -8.43 2.60 10.44
N ARG A 73 -7.14 2.83 10.16
CA ARG A 73 -6.46 4.09 10.45
C ARG A 73 -6.83 5.24 9.49
N GLY A 74 -7.54 4.96 8.39
CA GLY A 74 -7.94 5.96 7.40
C GLY A 74 -7.05 6.00 6.14
N VAL A 75 -6.21 4.98 5.91
CA VAL A 75 -5.49 4.80 4.64
C VAL A 75 -6.49 4.43 3.55
N ARG A 76 -6.31 4.98 2.35
CA ARG A 76 -7.17 4.71 1.19
C ARG A 76 -6.50 3.77 0.21
N LEU A 77 -7.31 3.02 -0.52
CA LEU A 77 -6.85 2.20 -1.65
C LEU A 77 -7.22 2.89 -2.94
N ASP A 78 -6.27 2.97 -3.86
CA ASP A 78 -6.46 3.39 -5.23
C ASP A 78 -6.16 2.22 -6.17
N VAL A 79 -6.99 2.07 -7.20
CA VAL A 79 -6.85 1.00 -8.19
C VAL A 79 -5.60 1.24 -9.04
N GLY A 80 -5.33 2.49 -9.42
CA GLY A 80 -4.20 2.84 -10.29
C GLY A 80 -4.10 1.93 -11.52
N HIS A 81 -5.18 1.75 -12.28
CA HIS A 81 -5.19 0.77 -13.37
C HIS A 81 -4.06 1.02 -14.39
N GLY A 82 -3.34 -0.05 -14.74
CA GLY A 82 -2.26 -0.05 -15.72
C GLY A 82 -1.89 -1.48 -16.11
N THR A 83 -1.22 -1.67 -17.24
CA THR A 83 -1.02 -2.99 -17.88
C THR A 83 -0.44 -4.07 -16.95
N ALA A 84 0.40 -3.70 -15.98
CA ALA A 84 1.02 -4.62 -15.01
C ALA A 84 0.58 -4.40 -13.55
N SER A 85 -0.46 -3.59 -13.33
CA SER A 85 -0.89 -3.11 -12.01
C SER A 85 -2.31 -3.52 -11.61
N PHE A 86 -3.00 -4.31 -12.46
CA PHE A 86 -4.36 -4.77 -12.19
C PHE A 86 -4.53 -6.26 -12.50
N SER A 87 -5.21 -6.98 -11.61
CA SER A 87 -5.59 -8.38 -11.75
C SER A 87 -7.08 -8.54 -11.46
N PHE A 88 -7.80 -9.09 -12.44
CA PHE A 88 -9.21 -9.44 -12.27
C PHE A 88 -9.44 -10.53 -11.22
N GLU A 89 -8.47 -11.40 -10.97
CA GLU A 89 -8.57 -12.40 -9.91
C GLU A 89 -8.60 -11.73 -8.53
N VAL A 90 -7.69 -10.75 -8.33
CA VAL A 90 -7.59 -10.02 -7.07
C VAL A 90 -8.81 -9.12 -6.88
N ALA A 91 -9.25 -8.41 -7.93
CA ALA A 91 -10.37 -7.47 -7.86
C ALA A 91 -11.75 -8.12 -7.60
N ARG A 92 -11.89 -9.45 -7.79
CA ARG A 92 -13.14 -10.19 -7.56
C ARG A 92 -13.27 -10.77 -6.15
N ARG A 93 -12.23 -10.66 -5.33
CA ARG A 93 -12.20 -11.13 -3.94
C ARG A 93 -12.37 -9.96 -3.00
#